data_AF-Q72HQ5-F1
#
_entry.id   AF-Q72HQ5-F1
#
_cell.length_a   1.000
_cell.length_b   1.000
_cell.length_c   1.000
_cell.angle_alpha   90.00
_cell.angle_beta   90.00
_cell.angle_gamma   90.00
#
_symmetry.space_group_name_H-M   'P 1'
#
loop_
_entity.id
_entity.type
_entity.pdbx_description
1 polymer ?
#
loop_
_entity_poly.entity_id
_entity_poly.type
_entity_poly.pdbx_seq_one_letter_code
_entity_poly.pdbx_strand_id
1 'polypeptide(L)'
;METTPNLQVYDLGHLGLVASILDQIGLVQTVDQFVGPRPGEKVSTGMALKAAILNALGFVTSPLYLFGHFFQGKPTELLLGPGITPELLNDDRMGRMPDSLYAAG
;
A
#
# COMPACT_ATOMS: atom_id res chain seq x y z
N MET A 1 -36.07 10.92 -5.10
CA MET A 1 -34.93 11.77 -4.68
C MET A 1 -33.75 11.33 -5.50
N GLU A 2 -33.26 12.18 -6.39
CA GLU A 2 -32.02 11.87 -7.12
C GLU A 2 -30.86 11.91 -6.12
N THR A 3 -30.14 10.80 -6.01
CA THR A 3 -28.93 10.69 -5.20
C THR A 3 -27.85 11.52 -5.88
N THR A 4 -27.44 12.62 -5.26
CA THR A 4 -26.29 13.39 -5.70
C THR A 4 -25.08 12.45 -5.79
N PRO A 5 -24.38 12.36 -6.94
CA PRO A 5 -23.20 11.50 -7.03
C PRO A 5 -22.17 11.95 -6.01
N ASN A 6 -21.64 11.00 -5.24
CA ASN A 6 -20.58 11.24 -4.27
C ASN A 6 -19.27 11.49 -5.04
N LEU A 7 -19.02 12.76 -5.39
CA LEU A 7 -17.83 13.19 -6.11
C LEU A 7 -16.69 13.44 -5.10
N GLN A 8 -15.63 12.65 -5.23
CA GLN A 8 -14.40 12.82 -4.46
C GLN A 8 -13.28 13.27 -5.39
N VAL A 9 -12.57 14.32 -5.00
CA VAL A 9 -11.45 14.90 -5.78
C VAL A 9 -10.17 14.72 -4.98
N TYR A 10 -9.12 14.23 -5.64
CA TYR A 10 -7.83 13.95 -5.02
C TYR A 10 -6.70 14.58 -5.84
N ASP A 11 -5.71 15.14 -5.15
CA ASP A 11 -4.40 15.39 -5.75
C ASP A 11 -3.54 14.13 -5.59
N LEU A 12 -3.27 13.48 -6.73
CA LEU A 12 -2.50 12.24 -6.80
C LEU A 12 -0.99 12.48 -6.90
N GLY A 13 -0.55 13.69 -7.30
CA GLY A 13 0.86 13.96 -7.59
C GLY A 13 1.54 12.84 -8.40
N HIS A 14 2.67 12.35 -7.90
CA HIS A 14 3.44 11.26 -8.52
C HIS A 14 2.89 9.85 -8.22
N LEU A 15 1.96 9.70 -7.27
CA LEU A 15 1.56 8.40 -6.73
C LEU A 15 0.86 7.53 -7.77
N GLY A 16 0.01 8.12 -8.61
CA GLY A 16 -0.68 7.40 -9.67
C GLY A 16 0.28 6.81 -10.73
N LEU A 17 1.32 7.57 -11.09
CA LEU A 17 2.34 7.12 -12.05
C LEU A 17 3.17 5.98 -11.47
N VAL A 18 3.62 6.13 -10.23
CA VAL A 18 4.41 5.10 -9.55
C VAL A 18 3.58 3.83 -9.36
N ALA A 19 2.35 3.95 -8.87
CA ALA A 19 1.44 2.81 -8.71
C ALA A 19 1.25 2.06 -10.04
N SER A 20 1.02 2.79 -11.14
CA SER A 20 0.86 2.20 -12.47
C SER A 20 2.11 1.46 -12.95
N ILE A 21 3.30 2.01 -12.70
CA ILE A 21 4.57 1.33 -13.05
C ILE A 21 4.72 0.05 -12.23
N LEU A 22 4.45 0.09 -10.93
CA LEU A 22 4.54 -1.08 -10.04
C LEU A 22 3.55 -2.18 -10.47
N ASP A 23 2.37 -1.80 -10.95
CA ASP A 23 1.38 -2.74 -11.49
C ASP A 23 1.83 -3.32 -12.85
N GLN A 24 2.41 -2.50 -13.73
CA GLN A 24 2.91 -2.94 -15.05
C GLN A 24 4.06 -3.95 -14.94
N ILE A 25 4.96 -3.77 -13.97
CA ILE A 25 6.05 -4.72 -13.73
C ILE A 25 5.61 -5.96 -12.93
N GLY A 26 4.34 -6.01 -12.50
CA GLY A 26 3.80 -7.12 -11.73
C GLY A 26 4.44 -7.29 -10.36
N LEU A 27 4.80 -6.18 -9.68
CA LEU A 27 5.53 -6.22 -8.41
C LEU A 27 4.81 -7.07 -7.37
N VAL A 28 3.52 -6.78 -7.12
CA VAL A 28 2.74 -7.44 -6.06
C VAL A 28 2.65 -8.93 -6.34
N GLN A 29 2.33 -9.33 -7.57
CA GLN A 29 2.18 -10.73 -7.97
C GLN A 29 3.49 -11.49 -7.82
N THR A 30 4.61 -10.88 -8.24
CA THR A 30 5.95 -11.49 -8.16
C THR A 30 6.35 -11.72 -6.71
N VAL A 31 6.17 -10.71 -5.84
CA VAL A 31 6.51 -10.82 -4.42
C VAL A 31 5.61 -11.82 -3.71
N ASP A 32 4.30 -11.78 -3.96
CA ASP A 32 3.36 -12.68 -3.30
C ASP A 32 3.54 -14.13 -3.76
N GLN A 33 3.96 -14.37 -5.01
CA GLN A 33 4.35 -15.70 -5.49
C GLN A 33 5.61 -16.21 -4.78
N PHE A 34 6.58 -15.35 -4.51
CA PHE A 34 7.85 -15.72 -3.90
C PHE A 34 7.74 -15.92 -2.38
N VAL A 35 7.03 -15.02 -1.69
CA VAL A 35 6.88 -15.05 -0.23
C VAL A 35 5.77 -16.01 0.23
N GLY A 36 4.72 -16.14 -0.58
CA GLY A 36 3.52 -16.92 -0.25
C GLY A 36 2.57 -16.21 0.73
N PRO A 37 1.32 -16.70 0.84
CA PRO A 37 0.33 -16.16 1.77
C PRO A 37 0.66 -16.53 3.21
N ARG A 38 0.27 -15.67 4.16
CA ARG A 38 0.47 -15.90 5.60
C ARG A 38 -0.83 -15.81 6.37
N PRO A 39 -1.09 -16.73 7.32
CA PRO A 39 -2.32 -16.71 8.10
C PRO A 39 -2.49 -15.38 8.86
N GLY A 40 -3.69 -14.79 8.74
CA GLY A 40 -4.05 -13.57 9.47
C GLY A 40 -3.57 -12.26 8.84
N GLU A 41 -2.82 -12.29 7.73
CA GLU A 41 -2.43 -11.08 7.01
C GLU A 41 -3.61 -10.52 6.20
N LYS A 42 -4.02 -9.29 6.50
CA LYS A 42 -5.05 -8.55 5.74
C LYS A 42 -4.48 -7.86 4.50
N VAL A 43 -3.18 -7.60 4.49
CA VAL A 43 -2.44 -6.95 3.41
C VAL A 43 -1.26 -7.86 3.08
N SER A 44 -1.15 -8.29 1.83
CA SER A 44 -0.07 -9.17 1.40
C SER A 44 1.29 -8.50 1.50
N THR A 45 2.37 -9.29 1.46
CA THR A 45 3.73 -8.74 1.50
C THR A 45 4.03 -7.88 0.28
N GLY A 46 3.62 -8.31 -0.92
CA GLY A 46 3.76 -7.53 -2.15
C GLY A 46 3.01 -6.22 -2.08
N MET A 47 1.81 -6.22 -1.49
CA MET A 47 1.02 -5.00 -1.35
C MET A 47 1.58 -4.03 -0.30
N ALA A 48 2.06 -4.55 0.83
CA ALA A 48 2.77 -3.75 1.82
C ALA A 48 4.04 -3.12 1.21
N LEU A 49 4.74 -3.86 0.33
CA LEU A 49 5.91 -3.32 -0.39
C LEU A 49 5.51 -2.23 -1.38
N LYS A 50 4.42 -2.40 -2.14
CA LYS A 50 3.88 -1.34 -3.00
C LYS A 50 3.58 -0.08 -2.19
N ALA A 51 2.95 -0.22 -1.02
CA ALA A 51 2.68 0.89 -0.12
C ALA A 51 3.97 1.55 0.39
N ALA A 52 4.98 0.76 0.77
CA ALA A 52 6.29 1.25 1.19
C ALA A 52 6.96 2.10 0.10
N ILE A 53 6.94 1.65 -1.16
CA ILE A 53 7.53 2.39 -2.28
C ILE A 53 6.78 3.70 -2.54
N LEU A 54 5.43 3.68 -2.49
CA LEU A 54 4.64 4.90 -2.64
C LEU A 54 4.92 5.92 -1.53
N ASN A 55 5.15 5.45 -0.29
CA ASN A 55 5.50 6.29 0.84
C ASN A 55 6.96 6.80 0.79
N ALA A 56 7.89 5.98 0.31
CA ALA A 56 9.32 6.29 0.24
C ALA A 56 9.66 7.49 -0.66
N LEU A 57 8.72 7.96 -1.48
CA LEU A 57 8.87 9.14 -2.33
C LEU A 57 8.24 10.41 -1.71
N GLY A 58 7.66 10.33 -0.52
CA GLY A 58 6.97 11.46 0.13
C GLY A 58 7.11 11.59 1.64
N PHE A 59 7.48 10.54 2.40
CA PHE A 59 7.43 10.55 3.87
C PHE A 59 8.56 9.73 4.55
N VAL A 60 9.78 9.87 4.04
CA VAL A 60 10.92 8.95 4.23
C VAL A 60 11.46 8.83 5.68
N THR A 61 11.07 9.71 6.61
CA THR A 61 11.69 9.81 7.95
C THR A 61 10.74 9.60 9.12
N SER A 62 9.49 9.20 8.88
CA SER A 62 8.52 9.03 9.97
C SER A 62 8.57 7.65 10.62
N PRO A 63 8.29 7.55 11.94
CA PRO A 63 8.10 6.27 12.61
C PRO A 63 7.03 5.39 11.95
N LEU A 64 7.19 4.07 11.99
CA LEU A 64 6.27 3.12 11.34
C LEU A 64 4.82 3.22 11.84
N TYR A 65 4.58 3.60 13.09
CA TYR A 65 3.21 3.76 13.62
C TYR A 65 2.46 4.92 12.95
N LEU A 66 3.17 5.86 12.31
CA LEU A 66 2.59 6.95 11.52
C LEU A 66 2.46 6.61 10.03
N PHE A 67 2.86 5.42 9.60
CA PHE A 67 2.90 5.07 8.18
C PHE A 67 1.52 5.21 7.51
N GLY A 68 0.45 4.73 8.17
CA GLY A 68 -0.92 4.90 7.70
C GLY A 68 -1.35 6.37 7.52
N HIS A 69 -0.80 7.32 8.28
CA HIS A 69 -1.14 8.73 8.11
C HIS A 69 -0.78 9.29 6.73
N PHE A 70 0.23 8.75 6.06
CA PHE A 70 0.55 9.15 4.69
C PHE A 70 -0.60 8.88 3.72
N PHE A 71 -1.36 7.81 3.94
CA PHE A 71 -2.46 7.40 3.08
C PHE A 71 -3.80 8.07 3.45
N GLN A 72 -3.87 8.80 4.58
CA GLN A 72 -5.04 9.58 4.95
C GLN A 72 -5.27 10.72 3.95
N GLY A 73 -6.53 10.86 3.50
CA GLY A 73 -6.90 11.84 2.47
C GLY A 73 -6.41 11.50 1.06
N LYS A 74 -5.77 10.33 0.86
CA LYS A 74 -5.40 9.80 -0.46
C LYS A 74 -6.39 8.72 -0.90
N PRO A 75 -6.55 8.47 -2.20
CA PRO A 75 -7.42 7.41 -2.70
C PRO A 75 -6.72 6.05 -2.53
N THR A 76 -6.61 5.59 -1.27
CA THR A 76 -5.82 4.43 -0.86
C THR A 76 -6.24 3.16 -1.59
N GLU A 77 -7.54 2.90 -1.67
CA GLU A 77 -8.06 1.73 -2.38
C GLU A 77 -7.83 1.80 -3.90
N LEU A 78 -7.74 3.00 -4.49
CA LEU A 78 -7.39 3.15 -5.90
C LEU A 78 -5.91 2.84 -6.14
N LEU A 79 -5.04 3.20 -5.20
CA LEU A 79 -3.59 3.01 -5.30
C LEU A 79 -3.15 1.58 -4.94
N LEU A 80 -3.80 0.98 -3.95
CA LEU A 80 -3.38 -0.29 -3.34
C LEU A 80 -4.39 -1.42 -3.56
N GLY A 81 -5.61 -1.12 -4.00
CA GLY A 81 -6.64 -2.13 -4.24
C GLY A 81 -7.75 -2.14 -3.18
N PRO A 82 -8.88 -2.79 -3.49
CA PRO A 82 -10.09 -2.71 -2.69
C PRO A 82 -9.90 -3.33 -1.30
N GLY A 83 -10.47 -2.69 -0.27
CA GLY A 83 -10.40 -3.16 1.12
C GLY A 83 -9.10 -2.85 1.84
N ILE A 84 -8.13 -2.20 1.18
CA ILE A 84 -6.90 -1.73 1.83
C ILE A 84 -7.10 -0.31 2.32
N THR A 85 -7.23 -0.19 3.64
CA THR A 85 -7.40 1.10 4.32
C THR A 85 -6.08 1.57 4.95
N PRO A 86 -5.92 2.88 5.19
CA PRO A 86 -4.74 3.42 5.87
C PRO A 86 -4.42 2.74 7.21
N GLU A 87 -5.43 2.30 7.95
CA GLU A 87 -5.29 1.66 9.27
C GLU A 87 -4.66 0.26 9.20
N LEU A 88 -4.77 -0.41 8.04
CA LEU A 88 -4.13 -1.70 7.80
C LEU A 88 -2.63 -1.56 7.52
N LEU A 89 -2.15 -0.35 7.21
CA LEU A 89 -0.75 -0.01 6.96
C LEU A 89 -0.09 0.53 8.23
N ASN A 90 -0.24 -0.22 9.33
CA ASN A 90 0.33 0.10 10.64
C ASN A 90 1.74 -0.48 10.83
N ASP A 91 2.36 -0.16 11.96
CA ASP A 91 3.71 -0.60 12.33
C ASP A 91 3.86 -2.12 12.38
N ASP A 92 2.83 -2.83 12.83
CA ASP A 92 2.82 -4.29 12.88
C ASP A 92 2.89 -4.90 11.46
N ARG A 93 2.11 -4.38 10.50
CA ARG A 93 2.17 -4.85 9.10
C ARG A 93 3.45 -4.40 8.40
N MET A 94 3.78 -3.12 8.50
CA MET A 94 4.92 -2.52 7.82
C MET A 94 6.26 -2.98 8.40
N GLY A 95 6.29 -3.37 9.68
CA GLY A 95 7.46 -3.95 10.33
C GLY A 95 7.69 -5.42 9.99
N ARG A 96 6.62 -6.22 9.79
CA ARG A 96 6.75 -7.63 9.37
C ARG A 96 7.06 -7.81 7.89
N MET A 97 6.69 -6.86 7.03
CA MET A 97 6.96 -6.96 5.58
C MET A 97 8.46 -7.15 5.26
N PRO A 98 9.41 -6.35 5.79
CA PRO A 98 10.84 -6.56 5.57
C PRO A 98 11.32 -7.93 6.04
N ASP A 99 10.88 -8.40 7.21
CA ASP A 99 11.19 -9.74 7.71
C ASP A 99 10.68 -10.82 6.75
N SER A 100 9.53 -10.58 6.13
CA SER A 100 8.92 -11.49 5.17
C SER A 100 9.73 -11.63 3.90
N LEU A 101 10.20 -10.49 3.39
CA LEU A 101 11.06 -10.42 2.21
C LEU A 101 12.41 -11.08 2.52
N TYR A 102 13.03 -10.73 3.65
CA TYR A 102 14.32 -11.29 4.05
C TYR A 102 14.28 -12.82 4.22
N ALA A 103 13.21 -13.37 4.80
CA ALA A 103 13.05 -14.80 4.96
C ALA A 103 12.86 -15.56 3.62
N ALA A 104 12.38 -14.87 2.58
CA ALA A 104 12.16 -15.49 1.27
C ALA A 104 13.44 -15.55 0.42
N GLY A 105 14.43 -14.67 0.68
CA GLY A 105 15.72 -14.61 -0.02
C GLY A 105 15.80 -13.42 -0.96
#